data_AF-A0A0M4SFQ3-F1
#
_entry.id   AF-A0A0M4SFQ3-F1
#
_cell.length_a   1.000
_cell.length_b   1.000
_cell.length_c   1.000
_cell.angle_alpha   90.00
_cell.angle_beta   90.00
_cell.angle_gamma   90.00
#
_symmetry.space_group_name_H-M   'P 1'
#
loop_
_entity.id
_entity.type
_entity.pdbx_description
1 polymer ?
#
loop_
_entity_poly.entity_id
_entity_poly.type
_entity_poly.pdbx_seq_one_letter_code
_entity_poly.pdbx_strand_id
1 'polypeptide(L)'
;MKYSEAILAALRREVNAKNNKELSEILGIGYRNFNNWQTRGRIPTGRLYEIAQKLGVDLDILINGNINGGNNIIFRGDGNTIRGAEKIDDEILAEFCELYKQYRTPMVEGELITLIDRLKKIKKAQEE
;
A
#
# COMPACT_ATOMS: atom_id res chain seq x y z
N MET A 1 -18.48 -18.12 -12.61
CA MET A 1 -17.06 -18.22 -12.18
C MET A 1 -17.04 -18.54 -10.68
N LYS A 2 -16.29 -19.57 -10.27
CA LYS A 2 -16.11 -19.94 -8.85
C LYS A 2 -14.95 -19.12 -8.29
N TYR A 3 -15.25 -18.04 -7.59
CA TYR A 3 -14.23 -17.13 -7.07
C TYR A 3 -13.69 -17.56 -5.70
N SER A 4 -14.42 -18.40 -4.97
CA SER A 4 -14.17 -18.60 -3.53
C SER A 4 -12.78 -19.11 -3.22
N GLU A 5 -12.27 -20.18 -3.83
CA GLU A 5 -11.02 -20.78 -3.36
C GLU A 5 -9.78 -19.91 -3.64
N ALA A 6 -9.70 -19.24 -4.79
CA ALA A 6 -8.59 -18.34 -5.10
C ALA A 6 -8.59 -17.10 -4.18
N ILE A 7 -9.77 -16.48 -3.99
CA ILE A 7 -9.93 -15.34 -3.09
C ILE A 7 -9.66 -15.76 -1.65
N LEU A 8 -10.13 -16.93 -1.22
CA LEU A 8 -9.87 -17.44 0.12
C LEU A 8 -8.39 -17.73 0.34
N ALA A 9 -7.69 -18.30 -0.66
CA ALA A 9 -6.24 -18.50 -0.59
C ALA A 9 -5.50 -17.16 -0.49
N ALA A 10 -5.91 -16.16 -1.27
CA ALA A 10 -5.35 -14.80 -1.18
C ALA A 10 -5.58 -14.21 0.21
N LEU A 11 -6.82 -14.26 0.73
CA LEU A 11 -7.16 -13.76 2.05
C LEU A 11 -6.39 -14.45 3.18
N ARG A 12 -6.28 -15.79 3.15
CA ARG A 12 -5.48 -16.54 4.15
C ARG A 12 -4.01 -16.10 4.12
N ARG A 13 -3.46 -15.85 2.93
CA ARG A 13 -2.09 -15.36 2.75
C ARG A 13 -1.92 -13.93 3.25
N GLU A 14 -2.88 -13.04 3.04
CA GLU A 14 -2.79 -11.64 3.49
C GLU A 14 -2.81 -11.53 5.02
N VAL A 15 -3.60 -12.34 5.71
CA VAL A 15 -3.69 -12.31 7.18
C VAL A 15 -2.86 -13.39 7.88
N ASN A 16 -2.07 -14.16 7.13
CA ASN A 16 -1.28 -15.30 7.62
C ASN A 16 -2.11 -16.33 8.43
N ALA A 17 -3.35 -16.60 8.01
CA ALA A 17 -4.21 -17.59 8.65
C ALA A 17 -3.87 -19.01 8.18
N LYS A 18 -3.73 -19.95 9.13
CA LYS A 18 -3.40 -21.35 8.86
C LYS A 18 -4.59 -22.14 8.34
N ASN A 19 -5.81 -21.73 8.71
CA ASN A 19 -7.03 -22.40 8.31
C ASN A 19 -8.21 -21.43 8.20
N ASN A 20 -9.33 -21.92 7.66
CA ASN A 20 -10.55 -21.14 7.47
C ASN A 20 -11.19 -20.62 8.75
N LYS A 21 -11.01 -21.34 9.86
CA LYS A 21 -11.56 -20.93 11.15
C LYS A 21 -10.84 -19.69 11.66
N GLU A 22 -9.51 -19.74 11.66
CA GLU A 22 -8.64 -18.62 12.01
C GLU A 22 -8.86 -17.41 11.09
N LEU A 23 -8.98 -17.63 9.77
CA LEU A 23 -9.32 -16.58 8.82
C LEU A 23 -10.66 -15.91 9.18
N SER A 24 -11.69 -16.70 9.50
CA SER A 24 -13.01 -16.17 9.85
C SER A 24 -12.98 -15.34 11.13
N GLU A 25 -12.17 -15.74 12.11
CA GLU A 25 -11.97 -15.03 13.38
C GLU A 25 -11.26 -13.69 13.14
N ILE A 26 -10.15 -13.68 12.38
CA ILE A 26 -9.41 -12.44 12.04
C ILE A 26 -10.29 -11.46 11.25
N LEU A 27 -11.07 -11.96 10.30
CA LEU A 27 -11.98 -11.13 9.51
C LEU A 27 -13.19 -10.64 10.33
N GLY A 28 -13.48 -11.23 11.50
CA GLY A 28 -14.67 -10.90 12.30
C GLY A 28 -15.96 -11.45 11.69
N ILE A 29 -15.87 -12.56 10.97
CA ILE A 29 -16.97 -13.18 10.24
C ILE A 29 -17.33 -14.48 10.94
N GLY A 30 -18.60 -14.64 11.32
CA GLY A 30 -19.05 -15.91 11.91
C GLY A 30 -18.77 -17.10 10.99
N TYR A 31 -18.10 -18.14 11.53
CA TYR A 31 -17.65 -19.30 10.76
C TYR A 31 -18.76 -19.97 9.93
N ARG A 32 -20.00 -19.99 10.43
CA ARG A 32 -21.17 -20.51 9.70
C ARG A 32 -21.43 -19.75 8.38
N ASN A 33 -21.33 -18.42 8.41
CA ASN A 33 -21.52 -17.59 7.22
C ASN A 33 -20.37 -17.79 6.23
N PHE A 34 -19.15 -17.82 6.75
CA PHE A 34 -17.95 -18.08 5.97
C PHE A 34 -18.03 -19.45 5.25
N ASN A 35 -18.39 -20.51 5.97
CA ASN A 35 -18.56 -21.86 5.41
C ASN A 35 -19.68 -21.90 4.36
N ASN A 36 -20.80 -21.20 4.60
CA ASN A 36 -21.89 -21.10 3.61
C ASN A 36 -21.44 -20.43 2.31
N TRP A 37 -20.58 -19.41 2.37
CA TRP A 37 -20.04 -18.75 1.18
C TRP A 37 -19.08 -19.66 0.42
N GLN A 38 -18.26 -20.43 1.14
CA GLN A 38 -17.37 -21.44 0.54
C GLN A 38 -18.18 -22.51 -0.19
N THR A 39 -19.20 -23.09 0.45
CA THR A 39 -20.09 -24.10 -0.17
C THR A 39 -20.81 -23.56 -1.41
N ARG A 40 -21.20 -22.27 -1.38
CA ARG A 40 -21.86 -21.59 -2.52
C ARG A 40 -20.88 -21.14 -3.60
N GLY A 41 -19.57 -21.27 -3.38
CA GLY A 41 -18.53 -20.89 -4.33
C GLY A 41 -18.39 -19.37 -4.56
N ARG A 42 -18.99 -18.54 -3.69
CA ARG A 42 -19.00 -17.07 -3.84
C ARG A 42 -19.09 -16.35 -2.49
N ILE A 43 -18.31 -15.28 -2.35
CA ILE A 43 -18.40 -14.32 -1.25
C ILE A 43 -19.28 -13.15 -1.74
N PRO A 44 -20.24 -12.64 -0.94
CA PRO A 44 -21.01 -11.46 -1.31
C PRO A 44 -20.10 -10.26 -1.56
N THR A 45 -20.29 -9.54 -2.68
CA THR A 45 -19.41 -8.43 -3.10
C THR A 45 -19.29 -7.33 -2.03
N GLY A 46 -20.39 -6.95 -1.39
CA GLY A 46 -20.36 -5.96 -0.29
C GLY A 46 -19.46 -6.39 0.88
N ARG A 47 -19.48 -7.69 1.22
CA ARG A 47 -18.60 -8.24 2.26
C ARG A 47 -17.14 -8.30 1.82
N LEU A 48 -16.90 -8.62 0.56
CA LEU A 48 -15.55 -8.63 0.00
C LEU A 48 -14.93 -7.23 0.00
N TYR A 49 -15.73 -6.21 -0.29
CA TYR A 49 -15.30 -4.80 -0.20
C TYR A 49 -14.98 -4.37 1.23
N GLU A 50 -15.81 -4.74 2.20
CA GLU A 50 -15.52 -4.49 3.64
C GLU A 50 -14.22 -5.16 4.09
N ILE A 51 -13.99 -6.41 3.66
CA ILE A 51 -12.74 -7.13 3.94
C ILE A 51 -11.55 -6.42 3.30
N ALA A 52 -11.67 -6.01 2.04
CA ALA A 52 -10.63 -5.30 1.30
C ALA A 52 -10.21 -4.01 2.02
N GLN A 53 -11.19 -3.19 2.42
CA GLN A 53 -10.94 -1.98 3.21
C GLN A 53 -10.28 -2.27 4.56
N LYS A 54 -10.77 -3.28 5.30
CA LYS A 54 -10.20 -3.66 6.59
C LYS A 54 -8.74 -4.10 6.48
N LEU A 55 -8.38 -4.76 5.39
CA LEU A 55 -7.02 -5.24 5.12
C LEU A 55 -6.13 -4.20 4.43
N GLY A 56 -6.68 -3.07 3.97
CA GLY A 56 -5.94 -2.10 3.17
C GLY A 56 -5.51 -2.64 1.80
N VAL A 57 -6.23 -3.64 1.26
CA VAL A 57 -5.92 -4.29 -0.02
C VAL A 57 -6.93 -3.85 -1.06
N ASP A 58 -6.47 -3.62 -2.29
CA ASP A 58 -7.36 -3.30 -3.40
C ASP A 58 -8.27 -4.50 -3.76
N LEU A 59 -9.55 -4.21 -4.02
CA LEU A 59 -10.56 -5.24 -4.31
C LEU A 59 -10.24 -6.00 -5.61
N ASP A 60 -9.69 -5.34 -6.62
CA ASP A 60 -9.32 -5.95 -7.90
C ASP A 60 -8.16 -6.93 -7.71
N ILE A 61 -7.20 -6.60 -6.86
CA ILE A 61 -6.10 -7.49 -6.47
C ILE A 61 -6.66 -8.76 -5.79
N LEU A 62 -7.66 -8.64 -4.92
CA LEU A 62 -8.27 -9.80 -4.27
C LEU A 62 -9.05 -10.68 -5.25
N ILE A 63 -9.80 -10.09 -6.19
CA ILE A 63 -10.68 -10.82 -7.11
C ILE A 63 -9.89 -11.45 -8.26
N ASN A 64 -9.01 -10.68 -8.88
CA ASN A 64 -8.35 -11.05 -10.12
C ASN A 64 -6.92 -11.53 -9.90
N GLY A 65 -6.35 -11.34 -8.69
CA GLY A 65 -4.94 -11.63 -8.41
C GLY A 65 -3.98 -10.82 -9.28
N ASN A 66 -4.50 -9.84 -10.02
CA ASN A 66 -3.79 -9.12 -11.05
C ASN A 66 -3.42 -7.74 -10.50
N ILE A 67 -2.14 -7.42 -10.56
CA ILE A 67 -1.69 -6.05 -10.36
C ILE A 67 -1.53 -5.50 -11.76
N ASN A 68 -2.47 -4.67 -12.20
CA ASN A 68 -2.44 -4.11 -13.55
C ASN A 68 -1.22 -3.17 -13.68
N GLY A 69 -0.20 -3.60 -14.43
CA GLY A 69 1.04 -2.87 -14.70
C GLY A 69 2.26 -3.80 -14.87
N GLY A 70 3.25 -3.40 -15.67
CA GLY A 70 4.58 -4.04 -15.70
C GLY A 70 5.50 -3.42 -14.63
N ASN A 71 6.48 -4.17 -14.15
CA ASN A 71 7.48 -3.75 -13.13
C ASN A 71 6.94 -3.49 -11.71
N ASN A 72 5.91 -4.23 -11.27
CA ASN A 72 5.43 -4.12 -9.90
C ASN A 72 6.36 -4.85 -8.90
N ILE A 73 6.76 -4.17 -7.83
CA ILE A 73 7.44 -4.78 -6.68
C ILE A 73 6.47 -4.76 -5.50
N ILE A 74 6.13 -5.95 -4.98
CA ILE A 74 5.22 -6.10 -3.83
C ILE A 74 6.06 -6.26 -2.56
N PHE A 75 5.95 -5.30 -1.64
CA PHE A 75 6.52 -5.40 -0.29
C PHE A 75 5.39 -5.65 0.73
N ARG A 76 5.60 -6.59 1.67
CA ARG A 76 4.60 -6.99 2.67
C ARG A 76 5.21 -7.02 4.07
N GLY A 77 4.49 -6.53 5.09
CA GLY A 77 4.95 -6.42 6.49
C GLY A 77 5.14 -4.96 6.97
N ASP A 78 5.34 -4.77 8.27
CA ASP A 78 5.60 -3.45 8.88
C ASP A 78 7.11 -3.16 8.92
N GLY A 79 7.50 -1.90 8.65
CA GLY A 79 8.91 -1.48 8.66
C GLY A 79 9.68 -1.71 7.35
N ASN A 80 8.99 -1.97 6.24
CA ASN A 80 9.62 -2.13 4.93
C ASN A 80 10.36 -0.86 4.51
N THR A 81 11.63 -1.01 4.15
CA THR A 81 12.45 0.05 3.56
C THR A 81 12.93 -0.42 2.19
N ILE A 82 12.63 0.33 1.13
CA ILE A 82 13.17 0.02 -0.21
C ILE A 82 14.62 0.49 -0.22
N ARG A 83 15.58 -0.42 0.04
CA ARG A 83 16.99 -0.17 -0.27
C ARG A 83 17.19 -0.42 -1.75
N GLY A 84 17.36 0.66 -2.50
CA GLY A 84 17.40 0.62 -3.96
C GLY A 84 16.71 1.81 -4.66
N ALA A 85 16.22 2.82 -3.92
CA ALA A 85 16.25 4.16 -4.50
C ALA A 85 17.69 4.39 -4.97
N GLU A 86 17.87 4.82 -6.22
CA GLU A 86 19.19 5.22 -6.70
C GLU A 86 19.89 5.99 -5.59
N LYS A 87 21.18 5.69 -5.35
CA LYS A 87 22.01 6.61 -4.60
C LYS A 87 21.69 7.98 -5.17
N ILE A 88 21.28 8.92 -4.31
CA ILE A 88 21.30 10.31 -4.70
C ILE A 88 22.77 10.57 -5.02
N ASP A 89 23.09 10.54 -6.32
CA ASP A 89 24.37 10.88 -6.93
C ASP A 89 24.56 12.41 -6.98
N ASP A 90 23.56 13.13 -6.48
CA ASP A 90 23.59 14.54 -6.16
C ASP A 90 24.12 14.76 -4.73
N GLU A 91 25.43 14.98 -4.63
CA GLU A 91 26.14 15.30 -3.38
C GLU A 91 25.52 16.49 -2.65
N ILE A 92 24.99 17.47 -3.39
CA ILE A 92 24.37 18.68 -2.83
C ILE A 92 23.04 18.33 -2.18
N LEU A 93 22.22 17.51 -2.84
CA LEU A 93 20.94 17.08 -2.29
C LEU A 93 21.14 16.18 -1.06
N ALA A 94 22.16 15.31 -1.08
CA ALA A 94 22.51 14.48 0.06
C ALA A 94 22.95 15.32 1.28
N GLU A 95 23.86 16.29 1.08
CA GLU A 95 24.31 17.21 2.12
C GLU A 95 23.15 18.04 2.68
N PHE A 96 22.30 18.60 1.81
CA PHE A 96 21.11 19.33 2.21
C PHE A 96 20.19 18.47 3.09
N CYS A 97 19.91 17.22 2.70
CA CYS A 97 19.05 16.34 3.47
C CYS A 97 19.60 16.06 4.87
N GLU A 98 20.90 15.84 5.02
CA GLU A 98 21.51 15.59 6.33
C GLU A 98 21.49 16.84 7.21
N LEU A 99 21.88 18.00 6.67
CA LEU A 99 21.83 19.27 7.40
C LEU A 99 20.39 19.64 7.79
N TYR A 100 19.43 19.47 6.88
CA TYR A 100 18.03 19.76 7.16
C TYR A 100 17.49 18.87 8.27
N LYS A 101 17.78 17.56 8.28
CA LYS A 101 17.37 16.67 9.36
C LYS A 101 17.95 17.10 10.71
N GLN A 102 19.21 17.51 10.74
CA GLN A 102 19.92 17.86 11.98
C GLN A 102 19.49 19.22 12.55
N TYR A 103 19.21 20.20 11.69
CA TYR A 103 18.98 21.60 12.09
C TYR A 103 17.57 22.11 11.78
N ARG A 104 16.60 21.21 11.57
CA ARG A 104 15.21 21.59 11.30
C ARG A 104 14.64 22.45 12.43
N THR A 105 14.38 23.71 12.12
CA THR A 105 13.73 24.70 12.99
C THR A 105 12.69 25.47 12.19
N PRO A 106 11.70 26.14 12.83
CA PRO A 106 10.70 26.92 12.11
C PRO A 106 11.29 28.00 11.18
N MET A 107 12.46 28.56 11.54
CA MET A 107 13.18 29.50 10.70
C MET A 107 13.72 28.84 9.43
N VAL A 108 14.38 27.68 9.55
CA VAL A 108 14.89 26.89 8.41
C VAL A 108 13.75 26.41 7.51
N GLU A 109 12.59 26.07 8.09
CA GLU A 109 11.39 25.72 7.33
C GLU A 109 10.86 26.90 6.49
N GLY A 110 10.86 28.12 7.06
CA GLY A 110 10.45 29.33 6.33
C GLY A 110 11.37 29.64 5.13
N GLU A 111 12.67 29.46 5.30
CA GLU A 111 13.64 29.59 4.20
C GLU A 111 13.43 28.53 3.11
N LEU A 112 13.17 27.28 3.51
CA LEU A 112 12.88 26.20 2.56
C LEU A 112 11.60 26.47 1.75
N ILE A 113 10.55 26.97 2.38
CA ILE A 113 9.31 27.38 1.69
C ILE A 113 9.62 28.45 0.63
N THR A 114 10.44 29.45 0.99
CA THR A 114 10.85 30.52 0.08
C THR A 114 11.63 29.96 -1.12
N LEU A 115 12.55 29.03 -0.88
CA LEU A 115 13.30 28.35 -1.94
C LEU A 115 12.37 27.56 -2.87
N ILE A 116 11.42 26.80 -2.32
CA ILE A 116 10.44 26.03 -3.08
C ILE A 116 9.63 26.95 -4.00
N ASP A 117 9.21 28.12 -3.52
CA ASP A 117 8.44 29.05 -4.34
C ASP A 117 9.28 29.68 -5.46
N ARG A 118 10.59 29.88 -5.25
CA ARG A 118 11.51 30.28 -6.34
C ARG A 118 11.62 29.19 -7.40
N LEU A 119 11.78 27.93 -6.99
CA LEU A 119 11.86 26.79 -7.92
C LEU A 119 10.56 26.63 -8.73
N LYS A 120 9.40 26.82 -8.11
CA LYS A 120 8.11 26.82 -8.81
C LYS A 120 8.01 27.92 -9.88
N LYS A 121 8.57 29.11 -9.62
CA LYS A 121 8.61 30.20 -10.61
C LYS A 121 9.51 29.85 -11.80
N ILE A 122 10.69 29.27 -11.55
CA ILE A 122 11.59 28.81 -12.60
C ILE A 122 10.92 27.74 -13.46
N LYS A 123 10.24 26.77 -12.83
CA LYS A 123 9.48 25.74 -13.55
C LYS A 123 8.48 26.35 -14.53
N LYS A 124 7.67 27.32 -14.08
CA LYS A 124 6.70 28.01 -14.94
C LYS A 124 7.36 28.74 -16.10
N ALA A 125 8.50 29.40 -15.87
CA ALA A 125 9.22 30.13 -16.92
C ALA A 125 9.90 29.22 -17.96
N GLN A 126 10.06 27.92 -17.70
CA GLN A 126 10.57 26.94 -18.68
C GLN A 126 9.44 26.23 -19.45
N GLU A 127 8.20 26.38 -19.00
CA GLU A 127 7.00 25.79 -19.62
C GLU A 127 6.27 26.77 -20.56
N GLU A 128 6.72 28.04 -20.62
CA GLU A 128 6.27 29.12 -21.53
C GLU A 128 7.24 29.30 -22.72
#